data_AF-A0A7V9VVC5-F1
#
_entry.id   AF-A0A7V9VVC5-F1
#
_cell.length_a   1.000
_cell.length_b   1.000
_cell.length_c   1.000
_cell.angle_alpha   90.00
_cell.angle_beta   90.00
_cell.angle_gamma   90.00
#
_symmetry.space_group_name_H-M   'P 1'
#
loop_
_entity.id
_entity.type
_entity.pdbx_description
1 polymer ?
#
loop_
_entity_poly.entity_id
_entity_poly.type
_entity_poly.pdbx_seq_one_letter_code
_entity_poly.pdbx_strand_id
1 'polypeptide(L)' 'MFPSDATATFDRTGPDGVTWPAATIHSVTMAKLQDEFAEIATTDEVLARLG' A
#
# COMPACT_ATOMS: atom_id res chain seq x y z
N MET A 1 0.63 -1.87 -12.03
CA MET A 1 -0.15 -0.86 -11.30
C MET A 1 -0.74 -1.50 -10.06
N PHE A 2 -0.69 -0.83 -8.92
CA PHE A 2 -1.18 -1.33 -7.62
C PHE A 2 -2.29 -0.41 -7.10
N PRO A 3 -3.56 -0.88 -6.96
CA PRO A 3 -4.67 -0.07 -6.47
C PRO A 3 -4.59 0.11 -4.94
N SER A 4 -4.05 1.24 -4.51
CA SER A 4 -3.79 1.56 -3.09
C SER A 4 -5.04 1.67 -2.22
N ASP A 5 -6.20 1.94 -2.83
CA ASP A 5 -7.52 2.07 -2.21
C ASP A 5 -8.31 0.74 -2.16
N ALA A 6 -7.86 -0.29 -2.88
CA ALA A 6 -8.47 -1.62 -2.89
C ALA A 6 -7.65 -2.67 -2.12
N THR A 7 -6.74 -2.23 -1.25
CA THR A 7 -5.91 -3.11 -0.41
C THR A 7 -5.93 -2.66 1.04
N ALA A 8 -5.70 -3.60 1.95
CA ALA A 8 -5.72 -3.34 3.39
C ALA A 8 -4.60 -4.10 4.09
N THR A 9 -4.21 -3.58 5.26
CA THR A 9 -3.26 -4.23 6.17
C THR A 9 -3.76 -4.07 7.60
N PHE A 10 -3.01 -4.65 8.53
CA PHE A 10 -3.31 -4.64 9.97
C PHE A 10 -2.17 -3.97 10.73
N ASP A 11 -2.46 -3.59 11.98
CA ASP A 11 -1.44 -3.20 12.93
C ASP A 11 -0.41 -4.33 13.10
N ARG A 12 0.85 -3.96 13.30
CA ARG A 12 1.96 -4.92 13.45
C ARG A 12 2.79 -4.56 14.66
N THR A 13 3.01 -5.53 15.54
CA THR A 13 3.95 -5.39 16.65
C THR A 13 5.31 -5.94 16.26
N GLY A 14 6.34 -5.11 16.40
CA GLY A 14 7.72 -5.47 16.16
C GLY A 14 8.33 -6.36 17.24
N PRO A 15 9.50 -6.96 16.98
CA PRO A 15 10.24 -7.74 17.97
C PRO A 15 10.73 -6.92 19.17
N ASP A 16 10.76 -5.59 19.03
CA ASP A 16 11.03 -4.60 20.08
C ASP A 16 9.77 -4.27 20.93
N GLY A 17 8.62 -4.86 20.60
CA GLY A 17 7.34 -4.62 21.25
C GLY A 17 6.59 -3.36 20.77
N VAL A 18 7.14 -2.61 19.81
CA VAL A 18 6.49 -1.41 19.27
C VAL A 18 5.36 -1.82 18.33
N THR A 19 4.17 -1.26 18.51
CA THR A 19 3.05 -1.47 17.58
C THR A 19 2.99 -0.33 16.56
N TRP A 20 3.13 -0.68 15.29
CA TRP A 20 2.93 0.23 14.18
C TRP A 20 1.48 0.13 13.68
N PRO A 21 0.77 1.28 13.58
CA PRO A 21 -0.58 1.31 13.03
C PRO A 21 -0.63 0.81 11.59
N ALA A 22 -1.74 0.17 11.21
CA ALA A 22 -2.01 -0.30 9.86
C ALA A 22 -1.80 0.79 8.81
N ALA A 23 -2.20 2.03 9.10
CA ALA A 23 -2.01 3.18 8.21
C ALA A 23 -0.52 3.45 7.90
N THR A 24 0.36 3.32 8.91
CA THR A 24 1.80 3.49 8.74
C THR A 24 2.39 2.32 7.94
N ILE A 25 1.97 1.09 8.23
CA ILE A 25 2.42 -0.09 7.47
C ILE A 25 1.96 0.02 6.00
N HIS A 26 0.73 0.48 5.77
CA HIS A 26 0.18 0.69 4.43
C HIS A 26 0.99 1.72 3.65
N SER A 27 1.24 2.90 4.23
CA SER A 27 1.98 3.97 3.57
C SER A 27 3.43 3.59 3.25
N VAL A 28 4.13 2.95 4.20
CA VAL A 28 5.50 2.46 3.99
C VAL A 28 5.53 1.39 2.92
N THR A 29 4.54 0.49 2.88
CA THR A 29 4.44 -0.52 1.83
C THR A 29 4.24 0.11 0.47
N MET A 30 3.39 1.12 0.34
CA MET A 30 3.19 1.84 -0.93
C MET A 30 4.49 2.48 -1.41
N ALA A 31 5.21 3.16 -0.50
CA ALA A 31 6.50 3.78 -0.81
C ALA A 31 7.56 2.77 -1.25
N LYS A 32 7.55 1.55 -0.70
CA LYS A 32 8.47 0.46 -1.11
C LYS A 32 8.12 -0.17 -2.45
N LEU A 33 6.85 -0.15 -2.84
CA LEU A 33 6.40 -0.71 -4.10
C LEU A 33 6.59 0.27 -5.26
N GLN A 34 6.39 1.56 -4.99
CA GLN A 34 6.53 2.64 -5.97
C GLN A 34 7.89 2.59 -6.65
N ASP A 35 7.89 2.70 -7.98
CA ASP A 35 9.04 2.76 -8.89
C ASP A 35 9.95 1.51 -8.95
N GLU A 36 9.96 0.65 -7.93
CA GLU A 36 10.75 -0.59 -7.91
C GLU A 36 9.94 -1.80 -8.41
N PHE A 37 8.69 -1.94 -7.97
CA PHE A 37 7.87 -3.13 -8.23
C PHE A 37 6.54 -2.81 -8.92
N ALA A 38 5.97 -1.63 -8.68
CA ALA A 38 4.71 -1.22 -9.27
C ALA A 38 4.55 0.31 -9.28
N GLU A 39 3.79 0.83 -10.24
CA GLU A 39 3.17 2.16 -10.15
C GLU A 39 1.98 2.09 -9.18
N ILE A 40 1.98 2.92 -8.13
CA ILE A 40 0.84 3.06 -7.23
C ILE A 40 -0.25 3.91 -7.91
N ALA A 41 -1.49 3.43 -7.86
CA ALA A 41 -2.66 4.11 -8.42
C ALA A 41 -3.90 3.90 -7.54
N THR A 42 -4.98 4.57 -7.90
CA THR A 42 -6.34 4.30 -7.40
C THR A 42 -7.05 3.28 -8.28
N THR A 43 -8.13 2.69 -7.77
CA THR A 43 -8.96 1.76 -8.54
C THR A 43 -9.52 2.41 -9.79
N ASP A 44 -9.93 3.68 -9.69
CA ASP A 44 -10.47 4.44 -10.83
C ASP A 44 -9.43 4.64 -11.95
N GLU A 45 -8.17 4.94 -11.61
CA GLU A 45 -7.08 5.07 -12.57
C GLU A 45 -6.75 3.74 -13.27
N VAL A 46 -6.83 2.62 -12.54
CA VAL A 46 -6.70 1.28 -13.12
C VAL A 46 -7.80 1.04 -14.14
N LEU A 47 -9.06 1.30 -13.77
CA LEU A 47 -10.22 1.09 -14.65
C LEU A 47 -10.18 1.97 -15.89
N ALA A 48 -9.77 3.24 -15.75
CA ALA A 48 -9.65 4.19 -16.85
C ALA A 48 -8.63 3.74 -17.92
N ARG A 49 -7.63 2.92 -17.55
CA ARG A 49 -6.61 2.39 -18.49
C ARG A 49 -7.01 1.07 -19.15
N LEU A 50 -8.09 0.44 -18.69
CA LEU A 50 -8.62 -0.81 -19.27
C LEU A 50 -9.70 -0.56 -20.34
N GLY A 51 -10.26 0.66 -20.39
CA GLY A 51 -11.16 1.13 -21.45
C GLY A 51 -10.42 1.75 -22.62
#